data_AF-A0A1U7YW99-F1
#
_entry.id   AF-A0A1U7YW99-F1
#
_cell.length_a   1.000
_cell.length_b   1.000
_cell.length_c   1.000
_cell.angle_alpha   90.00
_cell.angle_beta   90.00
_cell.angle_gamma   90.00
#
_symmetry.space_group_name_H-M   'P 1'
#
loop_
_entity.id
_entity.type
_entity.pdbx_description
1 polymer ?
#
loop_
_entity_poly.entity_id
_entity_poly.type
_entity_poly.pdbx_seq_one_letter_code
_entity_poly.pdbx_strand_id
1 'polypeptide(L)'
;MEDPHILEPFIPATTTAAATATPTTAIDTSSSSPIISRLLLLFFIGLLSIWANYEASKGFEVNVINEADDTPAGRRFALFFVSNDKITRIVLNTSQFAEKILYPDDSFPKKPVNRVVIRFSSRKMSHPVVVESKEKDEFVLHISPSVMEDEKVEKAMVSAVQRGMARLWIWGGEKGAPTSLLDGMVEYISISAGFPHLPDSGNGLRLPESNSTCWDDKDSTAVANFLNYCEGIRNGFIGRLNQAMQDPWHNRTMDDALGLPAQTLCSSYYSSSTVKISKTVGPMSLPPLRQVS
;
A
#
# COMPACT_ATOMS: atom_id res chain seq x y z
N MET A 1 65.23 41.16 -7.51
CA MET A 1 64.47 41.73 -6.37
C MET A 1 63.29 40.80 -6.15
N GLU A 2 63.50 39.52 -5.87
CA GLU A 2 64.09 38.88 -4.67
C GLU A 2 63.24 39.10 -3.40
N ASP A 3 62.79 37.94 -2.93
CA ASP A 3 61.89 37.48 -1.86
C ASP A 3 61.92 38.09 -0.45
N PRO A 4 60.92 37.75 0.40
CA PRO A 4 60.63 38.35 1.70
C PRO A 4 61.34 37.65 2.87
N HIS A 5 61.51 38.39 3.96
CA HIS A 5 61.99 37.85 5.24
C HIS A 5 60.88 37.86 6.30
N ILE A 6 60.56 36.66 6.79
CA ILE A 6 59.93 36.39 8.10
C ILE A 6 60.97 36.66 9.20
N LEU A 7 60.53 37.15 10.37
CA LEU A 7 60.92 36.68 11.71
C LEU A 7 60.13 37.42 12.82
N GLU A 8 59.52 36.63 13.68
CA GLU A 8 58.78 36.94 14.93
C GLU A 8 59.78 36.98 16.12
N PRO A 9 59.35 36.92 17.40
CA PRO A 9 58.79 37.91 18.32
C PRO A 9 59.77 38.29 19.47
N PHE A 10 59.47 39.30 20.30
CA PHE A 10 59.90 39.30 21.72
C PHE A 10 59.02 40.23 22.58
N ILE A 11 58.38 39.67 23.61
CA ILE A 11 57.80 40.35 24.79
C ILE A 11 58.79 40.12 25.95
N PRO A 12 59.11 41.09 26.84
CA PRO A 12 58.44 41.29 28.15
C PRO A 12 58.48 42.78 28.61
N ALA A 13 57.91 43.29 29.71
CA ALA A 13 57.10 42.82 30.82
C ALA A 13 56.39 44.03 31.46
N THR A 14 55.33 43.70 32.20
CA THR A 14 54.52 44.43 33.16
C THR A 14 55.24 45.44 34.07
N THR A 15 54.63 46.60 34.34
CA THR A 15 54.59 47.16 35.70
C THR A 15 53.40 48.09 35.93
N THR A 16 52.75 47.84 37.07
CA THR A 16 51.54 48.39 37.68
C THR A 16 51.68 49.85 38.13
N ALA A 17 50.62 50.66 38.03
CA ALA A 17 50.22 51.60 39.08
C ALA A 17 48.77 52.08 38.87
N ALA A 18 47.98 51.99 39.94
CA ALA A 18 46.55 52.26 39.99
C ALA A 18 46.23 53.74 40.17
N ALA A 19 45.05 54.17 39.69
CA ALA A 19 44.31 55.28 40.29
C ALA A 19 42.79 55.06 40.15
N THR A 20 42.13 55.14 41.29
CA THR A 20 40.75 54.81 41.62
C THR A 20 39.78 55.93 41.24
N ALA A 21 38.63 55.62 40.63
CA ALA A 21 37.39 56.39 40.79
C ALA A 21 36.14 55.57 40.38
N THR A 22 35.44 55.08 41.41
CA THR A 22 34.00 54.77 41.61
C THR A 22 33.04 54.37 40.47
N PRO A 23 32.09 53.46 40.77
CA PRO A 23 31.35 52.67 39.81
C PRO A 23 30.10 53.39 39.30
N THR A 24 29.84 53.30 37.99
CA THR A 24 28.48 53.43 37.46
C THR A 24 27.99 52.03 37.17
N THR A 25 27.11 51.52 38.03
CA THR A 25 26.47 50.22 37.88
C THR A 25 25.49 50.28 36.71
N ALA A 26 26.00 50.08 35.49
CA ALA A 26 25.16 49.66 34.37
C ALA A 26 24.79 48.21 34.66
N ILE A 27 23.54 47.96 35.07
CA ILE A 27 22.98 46.61 35.05
C ILE A 27 22.80 46.27 33.57
N ASP A 28 23.83 45.69 32.98
CA ASP A 28 23.72 44.98 31.71
C ASP A 28 22.79 43.79 31.95
N THR A 29 21.50 44.02 31.71
CA THR A 29 20.54 42.93 31.50
C THR A 29 20.86 42.31 30.15
N SER A 30 21.87 41.45 30.15
CA SER A 30 22.15 40.54 29.04
C SER A 30 20.88 39.75 28.75
N SER A 31 20.19 40.10 27.67
CA SER A 31 18.99 39.40 27.24
C SER A 31 19.40 37.99 26.85
N SER A 32 19.16 37.02 27.73
CA SER A 32 19.35 35.58 27.52
C SER A 32 18.32 34.99 26.53
N SER A 33 17.43 35.82 25.99
CA SER A 33 16.41 35.50 24.98
C SER A 33 16.92 34.70 23.76
N PRO A 34 18.06 35.03 23.11
CA PRO A 34 18.52 34.25 21.97
C PRO A 34 19.07 32.87 22.37
N ILE A 35 19.60 32.73 23.59
CA ILE A 35 20.09 31.44 24.13
C ILE A 35 18.90 30.55 24.49
N ILE A 36 17.91 31.10 25.19
CA ILE A 36 16.67 30.39 25.54
C ILE A 36 15.93 29.96 24.27
N SER A 37 15.82 30.84 23.26
CA SER A 37 15.20 30.51 21.97
C SER A 37 15.90 29.36 21.25
N ARG A 38 17.24 29.33 21.23
CA ARG A 38 18.02 28.21 20.66
C ARG A 38 17.80 26.89 21.41
N LEU A 39 17.79 26.94 22.74
CA LEU A 39 17.53 25.75 23.56
C LEU A 39 16.11 25.21 23.35
N LEU A 40 15.11 26.10 23.26
CA LEU A 40 13.74 25.73 22.94
C LEU A 40 13.65 25.09 21.54
N LEU A 41 14.30 25.68 20.53
CA LEU A 41 14.33 25.12 19.17
C LEU A 41 14.93 23.70 19.15
N LEU A 42 16.06 23.50 19.83
CA LEU A 42 16.69 22.17 19.93
C LEU A 42 15.77 21.17 20.64
N PHE A 43 15.09 21.60 21.70
CA PHE A 43 14.11 20.78 22.40
C PHE A 43 12.92 20.41 21.49
N PHE A 44 12.38 21.36 20.72
CA PHE A 44 11.33 21.10 19.73
C PHE A 44 11.78 20.14 18.63
N ILE A 45 13.00 20.30 18.09
CA ILE A 45 13.57 19.37 17.11
C ILE A 45 13.71 17.97 17.72
N GLY A 46 14.15 17.88 18.98
CA GLY A 46 14.24 16.61 19.71
C GLY A 46 12.87 15.93 19.85
N LEU A 47 11.84 16.67 20.28
CA LEU A 47 10.47 16.15 20.39
C LEU A 47 9.92 15.71 19.03
N LEU A 48 10.12 16.50 17.97
CA LEU A 48 9.71 16.15 16.61
C LEU A 48 10.42 14.89 16.11
N SER A 49 11.71 14.73 16.44
CA SER A 49 12.49 13.55 16.06
C SER A 49 11.99 12.29 16.78
N ILE A 50 11.69 12.38 18.08
CA ILE A 50 11.13 11.27 18.86
C ILE A 50 9.74 10.90 18.31
N TRP A 51 8.90 11.90 18.03
CA TRP A 51 7.57 11.67 17.48
C TRP A 51 7.63 11.05 16.08
N ALA A 52 8.49 11.56 15.20
CA ALA A 52 8.72 11.01 13.88
C ALA A 52 9.24 9.56 13.95
N ASN A 53 10.15 9.27 14.88
CA ASN A 53 10.66 7.91 15.09
C ASN A 53 9.60 6.97 15.67
N TYR A 54 8.74 7.46 16.55
CA TYR A 54 7.60 6.70 17.07
C TYR A 54 6.58 6.39 15.96
N GLU A 55 6.25 7.37 15.13
CA GLU A 55 5.33 7.15 14.00
C GLU A 55 5.94 6.20 12.96
N ALA A 56 7.25 6.31 12.70
CA ALA A 56 7.99 5.37 11.86
C ALA A 56 8.03 3.94 12.44
N SER A 57 8.05 3.80 13.77
CA SER A 57 8.05 2.50 14.45
C SER A 57 6.70 1.75 14.40
N LYS A 58 5.62 2.40 13.96
CA LYS A 58 4.33 1.73 13.73
C LYS A 58 4.28 0.98 12.40
N GLY A 59 5.33 1.09 11.57
CA GLY A 59 5.46 0.40 10.29
C GLY A 59 6.13 -0.97 10.40
N PHE A 60 6.42 -1.55 9.25
CA PHE A 60 7.16 -2.80 9.09
C PHE A 60 8.47 -2.55 8.34
N GLU A 61 9.45 -3.43 8.54
CA GLU A 61 10.71 -3.38 7.82
C GLU A 61 10.51 -3.81 6.36
N VAL A 62 11.08 -3.06 5.40
CA VAL A 62 11.03 -3.39 3.97
C VAL A 62 12.42 -3.74 3.47
N ASN A 63 12.60 -4.98 3.00
CA ASN A 63 13.83 -5.42 2.37
C ASN A 63 13.61 -5.71 0.89
N VAL A 64 14.56 -5.30 0.05
CA VAL A 64 14.48 -5.51 -1.40
C VAL A 64 15.59 -6.43 -1.84
N ILE A 65 15.22 -7.51 -2.53
CA ILE A 65 16.14 -8.51 -3.09
C ILE A 65 15.89 -8.59 -4.59
N ASN A 66 16.95 -8.48 -5.38
CA ASN A 66 16.92 -8.67 -6.82
C ASN A 66 17.64 -9.97 -7.17
N GLU A 67 16.88 -11.05 -7.40
CA GLU A 67 17.46 -12.36 -7.76
C GLU A 67 17.77 -12.48 -9.26
N ALA A 68 17.40 -11.46 -10.04
CA ALA A 68 17.56 -11.43 -11.49
C ALA A 68 18.56 -10.35 -11.93
N ASP A 69 19.47 -9.94 -11.04
CA ASP A 69 20.39 -8.80 -11.22
C ASP A 69 21.32 -8.94 -12.44
N ASP A 70 21.62 -10.17 -12.84
CA ASP A 70 22.36 -10.51 -14.05
C ASP A 70 21.54 -10.34 -15.35
N THR A 71 20.21 -10.31 -15.27
CA THR A 71 19.30 -10.21 -16.41
C THR A 71 18.97 -8.75 -16.82
N PRO A 72 18.56 -8.50 -18.08
CA PRO A 72 18.07 -7.17 -18.49
C PRO A 72 16.89 -6.67 -17.65
N ALA A 73 15.96 -7.57 -17.28
CA ALA A 73 14.79 -7.23 -16.46
C ALA A 73 15.20 -6.82 -15.04
N GLY A 74 16.12 -7.54 -14.41
CA GLY A 74 16.59 -7.20 -13.06
C GLY A 74 17.46 -5.95 -13.03
N ARG A 75 18.27 -5.69 -14.05
CA ARG A 75 18.98 -4.39 -14.19
C ARG A 75 17.98 -3.24 -14.35
N ARG A 76 16.93 -3.45 -15.13
CA ARG A 76 15.82 -2.50 -15.29
C ARG A 76 15.08 -2.24 -13.97
N PHE A 77 14.80 -3.30 -13.21
CA PHE A 77 14.22 -3.20 -11.87
C PHE A 77 15.10 -2.37 -10.93
N ALA A 78 16.39 -2.71 -10.86
CA ALA A 78 17.36 -1.99 -10.02
C ALA A 78 17.38 -0.49 -10.34
N LEU A 79 17.52 -0.15 -11.63
CA LEU A 79 17.60 1.24 -12.09
C LEU A 79 16.33 2.04 -11.82
N PHE A 80 15.15 1.49 -12.12
CA PHE A 80 13.91 2.27 -12.06
C PHE A 80 13.23 2.26 -10.70
N PHE A 81 13.47 1.24 -9.88
CA PHE A 81 12.70 1.03 -8.66
C PHE A 81 13.54 0.92 -7.39
N VAL A 82 14.81 0.50 -7.49
CA VAL A 82 15.69 0.35 -6.31
C VAL A 82 16.57 1.58 -6.09
N SER A 83 17.17 2.15 -7.13
CA SER A 83 18.18 3.21 -7.02
C SER A 83 17.76 4.49 -6.27
N ASN A 84 16.47 4.72 -6.07
CA ASN A 84 15.92 5.87 -5.34
C ASN A 84 14.82 5.49 -4.34
N ASP A 85 14.82 4.23 -3.89
CA ASP A 85 13.82 3.66 -2.96
C ASP A 85 12.37 3.75 -3.46
N LYS A 86 12.15 3.89 -4.77
CA LYS A 86 10.81 3.99 -5.35
C LYS A 86 9.97 2.75 -5.03
N ILE A 87 10.54 1.55 -5.05
CA ILE A 87 9.82 0.32 -4.68
C ILE A 87 9.35 0.36 -3.23
N THR A 88 10.18 0.84 -2.31
CA THR A 88 9.83 0.98 -0.89
C THR A 88 8.66 1.94 -0.72
N ARG A 89 8.66 3.08 -1.42
CA ARG A 89 7.53 4.03 -1.40
C ARG A 89 6.25 3.43 -1.97
N ILE A 90 6.35 2.63 -3.05
CA ILE A 90 5.20 1.92 -3.62
C ILE A 90 4.63 0.94 -2.59
N VAL A 91 5.48 0.16 -1.93
CA VAL A 91 5.06 -0.79 -0.87
C VAL A 91 4.34 -0.08 0.27
N LEU A 92 4.93 1.01 0.80
CA LEU A 92 4.32 1.76 1.90
C LEU A 92 2.97 2.38 1.51
N ASN A 93 2.88 2.99 0.33
CA ASN A 93 1.64 3.61 -0.14
C ASN A 93 0.53 2.57 -0.40
N THR A 94 0.87 1.46 -1.04
CA THR A 94 -0.09 0.38 -1.33
C THR A 94 -0.52 -0.36 -0.07
N SER A 95 0.39 -0.50 0.91
CA SER A 95 0.09 -0.97 2.27
C SER A 95 -0.96 -0.09 2.94
N GLN A 96 -0.67 1.21 3.03
CA GLN A 96 -1.56 2.18 3.68
C GLN A 96 -2.96 2.17 3.04
N PHE A 97 -3.02 2.04 1.71
CA PHE A 97 -4.30 1.93 1.00
C PHE A 97 -5.08 0.67 1.39
N ALA A 98 -4.44 -0.50 1.39
CA ALA A 98 -5.07 -1.75 1.77
C ALA A 98 -5.53 -1.71 3.25
N GLU A 99 -4.68 -1.21 4.14
CA GLU A 99 -5.00 -1.07 5.56
C GLU A 99 -6.21 -0.17 5.79
N LYS A 100 -6.32 0.95 5.08
CA LYS A 100 -7.46 1.86 5.21
C LYS A 100 -8.80 1.20 4.86
N ILE A 101 -8.80 0.26 3.92
CA ILE A 101 -10.00 -0.49 3.53
C ILE A 101 -10.30 -1.60 4.55
N LEU A 102 -9.27 -2.31 4.99
CA LEU A 102 -9.40 -3.53 5.80
C LEU A 102 -9.54 -3.27 7.31
N TYR A 103 -9.01 -2.14 7.78
CA TYR A 103 -8.91 -1.76 9.19
C TYR A 103 -9.34 -0.28 9.36
N PRO A 104 -10.62 0.03 9.19
CA PRO A 104 -11.12 1.40 9.14
C PRO A 104 -10.98 2.16 10.48
N ASP A 105 -10.98 1.46 11.60
CA ASP A 105 -10.82 2.02 12.94
C ASP A 105 -10.22 0.99 13.93
N ASP A 106 -9.96 1.41 15.17
CA ASP A 106 -9.30 0.61 16.20
C ASP A 106 -10.10 -0.61 16.67
N SER A 107 -11.39 -0.72 16.32
CA SER A 107 -12.19 -1.93 16.59
C SER A 107 -11.86 -3.09 15.66
N PHE A 108 -11.07 -2.85 14.60
CA PHE A 108 -10.61 -3.84 13.64
C PHE A 108 -9.13 -4.17 13.91
N PRO A 109 -8.82 -5.25 14.65
CA PRO A 109 -7.44 -5.59 14.98
C PRO A 109 -6.65 -5.87 13.70
N LYS A 110 -5.57 -5.11 13.52
CA LYS A 110 -4.69 -5.25 12.36
C LYS A 110 -3.96 -6.59 12.40
N LYS A 111 -3.76 -7.16 11.21
CA LYS A 111 -2.85 -8.29 11.04
C LYS A 111 -1.43 -7.88 11.41
N PRO A 112 -0.72 -8.64 12.27
CA PRO A 112 0.66 -8.33 12.59
C PRO A 112 1.55 -8.56 11.35
N VAL A 113 2.36 -7.55 11.04
CA VAL A 113 3.32 -7.57 9.93
C VAL A 113 4.59 -6.88 10.44
N ASN A 114 5.67 -7.63 10.61
CA ASN A 114 6.95 -7.12 11.11
C ASN A 114 7.91 -6.81 9.97
N ARG A 115 7.95 -7.67 8.95
CA ARG A 115 8.87 -7.57 7.82
C ARG A 115 8.20 -7.95 6.51
N VAL A 116 8.45 -7.15 5.47
CA VAL A 116 8.07 -7.43 4.09
C VAL A 116 9.31 -7.46 3.21
N VAL A 117 9.57 -8.61 2.60
CA VAL A 117 10.66 -8.80 1.65
C VAL A 117 10.10 -8.72 0.23
N ILE A 118 10.49 -7.72 -0.52
CA ILE A 118 10.22 -7.62 -1.95
C ILE A 118 11.31 -8.37 -2.69
N ARG A 119 10.95 -9.49 -3.31
CA ARG A 119 11.87 -10.33 -4.08
C ARG A 119 11.53 -10.25 -5.56
N PHE A 120 12.33 -9.53 -6.34
CA PHE A 120 12.24 -9.59 -7.79
C PHE A 120 12.85 -10.92 -8.26
N SER A 121 11.98 -11.81 -8.73
CA SER A 121 12.30 -13.22 -8.98
C SER A 121 13.14 -13.39 -10.24
N SER A 122 13.98 -14.42 -10.30
CA SER A 122 14.76 -14.77 -11.50
C SER A 122 13.93 -15.46 -12.59
N ARG A 123 12.79 -16.05 -12.22
CA ARG A 123 11.94 -16.85 -13.12
C ARG A 123 10.57 -16.21 -13.31
N LYS A 124 10.04 -16.33 -14.53
CA LYS A 124 8.66 -15.96 -14.83
C LYS A 124 7.70 -16.84 -14.04
N MET A 125 6.69 -16.22 -13.46
CA MET A 125 5.60 -16.87 -12.74
C MET A 125 4.30 -16.73 -13.51
N SER A 126 3.30 -17.55 -13.17
CA SER A 126 1.96 -17.46 -13.77
C SER A 126 1.22 -16.18 -13.37
N HIS A 127 1.52 -15.63 -12.20
CA HIS A 127 0.96 -14.38 -11.69
C HIS A 127 2.05 -13.30 -11.62
N PRO A 128 1.69 -12.00 -11.80
CA PRO A 128 2.64 -10.90 -11.67
C PRO A 128 3.29 -10.81 -10.28
N VAL A 129 2.56 -11.23 -9.25
CA VAL A 129 3.02 -11.26 -7.86
C VAL A 129 2.49 -12.52 -7.16
N VAL A 130 3.28 -13.07 -6.25
CA VAL A 130 2.88 -14.14 -5.33
C VAL A 130 3.33 -13.76 -3.92
N VAL A 131 2.47 -13.99 -2.92
CA VAL A 131 2.78 -13.71 -1.52
C VAL A 131 3.02 -15.02 -0.78
N GLU A 132 4.13 -15.10 -0.07
CA GLU A 132 4.52 -16.23 0.77
C GLU A 132 4.69 -15.75 2.22
N SER A 133 4.15 -16.52 3.17
CA SER A 133 4.42 -16.35 4.61
C SER A 133 5.60 -17.25 4.97
N LYS A 134 6.65 -16.70 5.58
CA LYS A 134 7.86 -17.48 5.94
C LYS A 134 7.88 -17.85 7.42
N GLU A 135 8.03 -16.84 8.25
CA GLU A 135 8.10 -16.92 9.70
C GLU A 135 6.99 -16.05 10.30
N LYS A 136 6.91 -15.98 11.64
CA LYS A 136 5.87 -15.22 12.31
C LYS A 136 5.92 -13.74 11.89
N ASP A 137 4.84 -13.29 11.24
CA ASP A 137 4.62 -11.91 10.78
C ASP A 137 5.64 -11.42 9.73
N GLU A 138 6.35 -12.35 9.06
CA GLU A 138 7.27 -12.04 7.97
C GLU A 138 6.76 -12.58 6.63
N PHE A 139 6.68 -11.69 5.64
CA PHE A 139 6.09 -11.99 4.35
C PHE A 139 7.05 -11.68 3.21
N VAL A 140 6.95 -12.46 2.14
CA VAL A 140 7.69 -12.22 0.90
C VAL A 140 6.71 -11.96 -0.24
N LEU A 141 6.89 -10.83 -0.92
CA LEU A 141 6.27 -10.57 -2.21
C LEU A 141 7.26 -10.96 -3.31
N HIS A 142 7.00 -12.08 -3.96
CA HIS A 142 7.71 -12.50 -5.17
C HIS A 142 7.11 -11.77 -6.36
N ILE A 143 7.90 -10.94 -7.04
CA ILE A 143 7.48 -10.19 -8.24
C ILE A 143 8.07 -10.86 -9.48
N SER A 144 7.22 -11.17 -10.46
CA SER A 144 7.62 -11.83 -11.70
C SER A 144 8.37 -10.87 -12.63
N PRO A 145 9.43 -11.34 -13.34
CA PRO A 145 10.08 -10.59 -14.40
C PRO A 145 9.14 -10.08 -15.49
N SER A 146 8.00 -10.73 -15.72
CA SER A 146 7.01 -10.31 -16.72
C SER A 146 6.47 -8.90 -16.47
N VAL A 147 6.50 -8.40 -15.23
CA VAL A 147 6.14 -7.02 -14.89
C VAL A 147 7.03 -5.99 -15.61
N MET A 148 8.29 -6.34 -15.89
CA MET A 148 9.24 -5.49 -16.63
C MET A 148 9.03 -5.51 -18.15
N GLU A 149 8.19 -6.41 -18.64
CA GLU A 149 7.91 -6.59 -20.07
C GLU A 149 6.69 -5.76 -20.52
N ASP A 150 5.89 -5.25 -19.57
CA ASP A 150 4.75 -4.39 -19.85
C ASP A 150 5.19 -3.05 -20.47
N GLU A 151 4.41 -2.50 -21.41
CA GLU A 151 4.69 -1.19 -22.01
C GLU A 151 4.70 -0.07 -20.95
N LYS A 152 3.82 -0.17 -19.97
CA LYS A 152 3.66 0.75 -18.83
C LYS A 152 4.21 0.12 -17.56
N VAL A 153 5.50 -0.23 -17.57
CA VAL A 153 6.21 -0.89 -16.45
C VAL A 153 5.92 -0.26 -15.09
N GLU A 154 5.87 1.07 -14.97
CA GLU A 154 5.54 1.72 -13.71
C GLU A 154 4.14 1.35 -13.20
N LYS A 155 3.14 1.42 -14.08
CA LYS A 155 1.77 1.04 -13.74
C LYS A 155 1.69 -0.45 -13.41
N ALA A 156 2.34 -1.31 -14.20
CA ALA A 156 2.38 -2.75 -13.97
C ALA A 156 3.03 -3.09 -12.62
N MET A 157 4.13 -2.43 -12.27
CA MET A 157 4.80 -2.60 -10.98
C MET A 157 3.91 -2.19 -9.82
N VAL A 158 3.31 -0.99 -9.86
CA VAL A 158 2.42 -0.53 -8.79
C VAL A 158 1.21 -1.46 -8.67
N SER A 159 0.63 -1.89 -9.79
CA SER A 159 -0.48 -2.84 -9.84
C SER A 159 -0.15 -4.20 -9.23
N ALA A 160 1.05 -4.73 -9.50
CA ALA A 160 1.53 -5.99 -8.92
C ALA A 160 1.78 -5.84 -7.41
N VAL A 161 2.48 -4.79 -6.98
CA VAL A 161 2.72 -4.55 -5.55
C VAL A 161 1.41 -4.29 -4.80
N GLN A 162 0.44 -3.58 -5.40
CA GLN A 162 -0.89 -3.35 -4.80
C GLN A 162 -1.61 -4.68 -4.53
N ARG A 163 -1.61 -5.62 -5.49
CA ARG A 163 -2.20 -6.95 -5.29
C ARG A 163 -1.46 -7.75 -4.22
N GLY A 164 -0.13 -7.67 -4.21
CA GLY A 164 0.70 -8.31 -3.19
C GLY A 164 0.41 -7.78 -1.79
N MET A 165 0.38 -6.46 -1.61
CA MET A 165 0.07 -5.84 -0.31
C MET A 165 -1.37 -6.11 0.12
N ALA A 166 -2.34 -6.06 -0.79
CA ALA A 166 -3.71 -6.46 -0.49
C ALA A 166 -3.76 -7.91 0.02
N ARG A 167 -3.12 -8.85 -0.69
CA ARG A 167 -3.09 -10.27 -0.32
C ARG A 167 -2.43 -10.49 1.05
N LEU A 168 -1.37 -9.74 1.32
CA LEU A 168 -0.63 -9.77 2.58
C LEU A 168 -1.50 -9.31 3.74
N TRP A 169 -2.20 -8.18 3.60
CA TRP A 169 -3.01 -7.59 4.67
C TRP A 169 -4.33 -8.31 4.93
N ILE A 170 -4.84 -9.10 3.99
CA ILE A 170 -6.05 -9.91 4.18
C ILE A 170 -5.80 -11.06 5.17
N TRP A 171 -6.77 -11.29 6.06
CA TRP A 171 -6.85 -12.47 6.94
C TRP A 171 -7.36 -13.71 6.19
N GLY A 172 -7.42 -14.87 6.85
CA GLY A 172 -8.13 -16.05 6.32
C GLY A 172 -7.32 -17.08 5.51
N GLY A 173 -6.16 -16.72 4.96
CA GLY A 173 -5.34 -17.64 4.14
C GLY A 173 -4.96 -18.93 4.87
N GLU A 174 -4.48 -18.83 6.10
CA GLU A 174 -4.11 -19.99 6.95
C GLU A 174 -5.30 -20.61 7.69
N LYS A 175 -6.47 -19.96 7.63
CA LYS A 175 -7.69 -20.30 8.39
C LYS A 175 -8.78 -20.93 7.51
N GLY A 176 -8.43 -21.29 6.27
CA GLY A 176 -9.30 -22.06 5.37
C GLY A 176 -10.32 -21.24 4.59
N ALA A 177 -10.15 -19.91 4.49
CA ALA A 177 -11.01 -19.10 3.63
C ALA A 177 -10.86 -19.53 2.15
N PRO A 178 -11.95 -19.58 1.37
CA PRO A 178 -11.90 -19.98 -0.04
C PRO A 178 -10.92 -19.11 -0.83
N THR A 179 -10.09 -19.74 -1.67
CA THR A 179 -9.09 -19.02 -2.48
C THR A 179 -9.75 -18.02 -3.43
N SER A 180 -10.89 -18.39 -4.02
CA SER A 180 -11.77 -17.54 -4.84
C SER A 180 -12.17 -16.25 -4.13
N LEU A 181 -12.61 -16.33 -2.88
CA LEU A 181 -12.95 -15.16 -2.07
C LEU A 181 -11.72 -14.29 -1.78
N LEU A 182 -10.62 -14.92 -1.38
CA LEU A 182 -9.38 -14.20 -1.08
C LEU A 182 -8.86 -13.42 -2.29
N ASP A 183 -8.87 -14.06 -3.46
CA ASP A 183 -8.48 -13.42 -4.73
C ASP A 183 -9.48 -12.32 -5.12
N GLY A 184 -10.77 -12.53 -4.88
CA GLY A 184 -11.80 -11.50 -5.07
C GLY A 184 -11.63 -10.28 -4.17
N MET A 185 -11.22 -10.45 -2.91
CA MET A 185 -10.90 -9.35 -2.01
C MET A 185 -9.64 -8.58 -2.44
N VAL A 186 -8.61 -9.31 -2.90
CA VAL A 186 -7.41 -8.69 -3.49
C VAL A 186 -7.78 -7.84 -4.70
N GLU A 187 -8.64 -8.36 -5.57
CA GLU A 187 -9.07 -7.66 -6.77
C GLU A 187 -9.99 -6.47 -6.44
N TYR A 188 -10.89 -6.61 -5.45
CA TYR A 188 -11.70 -5.49 -4.94
C TYR A 188 -10.81 -4.31 -4.49
N ILE A 189 -9.82 -4.57 -3.63
CA ILE A 189 -8.88 -3.55 -3.14
C ILE A 189 -8.09 -2.93 -4.30
N SER A 190 -7.65 -3.75 -5.26
CA SER A 190 -6.87 -3.29 -6.41
C SER A 190 -7.70 -2.43 -7.37
N ILE A 191 -8.96 -2.80 -7.63
CA ILE A 191 -9.92 -1.99 -8.38
C ILE A 191 -10.18 -0.66 -7.67
N SER A 192 -10.40 -0.68 -6.35
CA SER A 192 -10.58 0.53 -5.55
C SER A 192 -9.36 1.45 -5.61
N ALA A 193 -8.15 0.90 -5.78
CA ALA A 193 -6.91 1.64 -5.98
C ALA A 193 -6.69 2.15 -7.42
N GLY A 194 -7.62 1.89 -8.35
CA GLY A 194 -7.51 2.30 -9.76
C GLY A 194 -6.71 1.34 -10.64
N PHE A 195 -6.53 0.09 -10.19
CA PHE A 195 -5.83 -0.97 -10.93
C PHE A 195 -6.77 -2.14 -11.29
N PRO A 196 -7.82 -1.90 -12.09
CA PRO A 196 -8.71 -2.97 -12.50
C PRO A 196 -7.93 -4.02 -13.30
N HIS A 197 -8.17 -5.30 -13.01
CA HIS A 197 -7.79 -6.37 -13.91
C HIS A 197 -8.52 -6.17 -15.23
N LEU A 198 -7.79 -5.97 -16.32
CA LEU A 198 -8.39 -6.05 -17.64
C LEU A 198 -8.56 -7.55 -17.93
N PRO A 199 -9.78 -8.03 -18.19
CA PRO A 199 -9.93 -9.39 -18.67
C PRO A 199 -9.15 -9.53 -19.97
N ASP A 200 -8.38 -10.61 -20.09
CA ASP A 200 -7.94 -11.07 -21.41
C ASP A 200 -9.18 -11.15 -22.29
N SER A 201 -9.14 -10.46 -23.44
CA SER A 201 -10.27 -10.27 -24.34
C SER A 201 -11.03 -11.58 -24.55
N GLY A 202 -12.24 -11.72 -24.00
CA GLY A 202 -13.04 -12.89 -24.30
C GLY A 202 -14.33 -13.07 -23.51
N ASN A 203 -14.37 -12.77 -22.21
CA ASN A 203 -15.49 -13.22 -21.38
C ASN A 203 -16.19 -12.04 -20.70
N GLY A 204 -17.25 -11.53 -21.35
CA GLY A 204 -18.24 -10.72 -20.66
C GLY A 204 -18.79 -11.47 -19.44
N LEU A 205 -19.20 -10.70 -18.42
CA LEU A 205 -19.78 -11.14 -17.13
C LEU A 205 -20.30 -12.59 -17.19
N ARG A 206 -19.45 -13.57 -16.85
CA ARG A 206 -19.84 -14.97 -16.92
C ARG A 206 -20.77 -15.21 -15.74
N LEU A 207 -21.98 -15.68 -16.02
CA LEU A 207 -22.86 -16.14 -14.96
C LEU A 207 -22.16 -17.32 -14.26
N PRO A 208 -22.19 -17.38 -12.93
CA PRO A 208 -21.69 -18.54 -12.20
C PRO A 208 -22.41 -19.80 -12.69
N GLU A 209 -21.76 -20.94 -12.56
CA GLU A 209 -22.47 -22.21 -12.66
C GLU A 209 -23.57 -22.22 -11.58
N SER A 210 -24.76 -22.72 -11.93
CA SER A 210 -26.02 -22.57 -11.20
C SER A 210 -26.03 -23.02 -9.72
N ASN A 211 -24.92 -23.56 -9.21
CA ASN A 211 -24.75 -24.04 -7.84
C ASN A 211 -23.60 -23.37 -7.06
N SER A 212 -22.83 -22.44 -7.64
CA SER A 212 -21.74 -21.77 -6.94
C SER A 212 -22.22 -20.48 -6.25
N THR A 213 -21.80 -20.28 -5.00
CA THR A 213 -22.02 -19.03 -4.27
C THR A 213 -21.24 -17.89 -4.93
N CYS A 214 -21.73 -16.65 -4.87
CA CYS A 214 -21.09 -15.49 -5.53
C CYS A 214 -19.63 -15.25 -5.11
N TRP A 215 -19.27 -15.67 -3.90
CA TRP A 215 -17.92 -15.55 -3.35
C TRP A 215 -17.05 -16.81 -3.57
N ASP A 216 -17.54 -17.76 -4.37
CA ASP A 216 -16.80 -18.95 -4.79
C ASP A 216 -16.69 -19.04 -6.33
N ASP A 217 -16.84 -17.91 -7.01
CA ASP A 217 -16.57 -17.83 -8.44
C ASP A 217 -15.05 -17.89 -8.70
N LYS A 218 -14.65 -18.55 -9.79
CA LYS A 218 -13.24 -18.64 -10.20
C LYS A 218 -12.74 -17.32 -10.77
N ASP A 219 -13.63 -16.46 -11.25
CA ASP A 219 -13.30 -15.12 -11.70
C ASP A 219 -13.25 -14.16 -10.50
N SER A 220 -12.04 -13.79 -10.09
CA SER A 220 -11.81 -12.84 -9.00
C SER A 220 -12.45 -11.47 -9.26
N THR A 221 -12.61 -11.06 -10.51
CA THR A 221 -13.28 -9.80 -10.87
C THR A 221 -14.79 -9.91 -10.63
N ALA A 222 -15.40 -11.07 -10.92
CA ALA A 222 -16.80 -11.31 -10.62
C ALA A 222 -17.05 -11.30 -9.10
N VAL A 223 -16.18 -11.96 -8.32
CA VAL A 223 -16.23 -11.93 -6.85
C VAL A 223 -16.06 -10.49 -6.33
N ALA A 224 -15.07 -9.74 -6.83
CA ALA A 224 -14.84 -8.35 -6.43
C ALA A 224 -16.06 -7.45 -6.68
N ASN A 225 -16.74 -7.62 -7.81
CA ASN A 225 -17.96 -6.88 -8.13
C ASN A 225 -19.11 -7.22 -7.18
N PHE A 226 -19.24 -8.48 -6.79
CA PHE A 226 -20.21 -8.89 -5.76
C PHE A 226 -19.86 -8.30 -4.39
N LEU A 227 -18.58 -8.34 -3.99
CA LEU A 227 -18.11 -7.72 -2.75
C LEU A 227 -18.39 -6.20 -2.72
N ASN A 228 -18.20 -5.51 -3.83
CA ASN A 228 -18.55 -4.10 -3.98
C ASN A 228 -20.07 -3.85 -3.86
N TYR A 229 -20.90 -4.74 -4.41
CA TYR A 229 -22.35 -4.68 -4.23
C TYR A 229 -22.74 -4.82 -2.75
N CYS A 230 -22.13 -5.77 -2.04
CA CYS A 230 -22.31 -5.97 -0.61
C CYS A 230 -21.86 -4.76 0.23
N GLU A 231 -20.72 -4.16 -0.10
CA GLU A 231 -20.24 -2.93 0.55
C GLU A 231 -21.24 -1.78 0.39
N GLY A 232 -21.85 -1.64 -0.80
CA GLY A 232 -22.89 -0.65 -1.06
C GLY A 232 -24.21 -0.89 -0.30
N ILE A 233 -24.50 -2.13 0.09
CA ILE A 233 -25.67 -2.48 0.92
C ILE A 233 -25.39 -2.17 2.39
N ARG A 234 -24.22 -2.58 2.88
CA ARG A 234 -23.85 -2.39 4.28
C ARG A 234 -22.41 -1.92 4.39
N ASN A 235 -22.24 -0.60 4.46
CA ASN A 235 -20.95 0.06 4.58
C ASN A 235 -20.06 -0.56 5.68
N GLY A 236 -18.76 -0.68 5.42
CA GLY A 236 -17.78 -1.37 6.24
C GLY A 236 -17.90 -2.90 6.22
N PHE A 237 -18.58 -3.47 5.24
CA PHE A 237 -18.71 -4.92 5.09
C PHE A 237 -17.35 -5.57 4.83
N ILE A 238 -16.52 -4.98 3.98
CA ILE A 238 -15.18 -5.50 3.66
C ILE A 238 -14.29 -5.60 4.91
N GLY A 239 -14.30 -4.56 5.75
CA GLY A 239 -13.57 -4.57 7.02
C GLY A 239 -14.08 -5.66 7.98
N ARG A 240 -15.41 -5.80 8.13
CA ARG A 240 -16.02 -6.84 8.97
C ARG A 240 -15.75 -8.24 8.45
N LEU A 241 -15.80 -8.44 7.14
CA LEU A 241 -15.46 -9.71 6.51
C LEU A 241 -14.00 -10.06 6.77
N ASN A 242 -13.09 -9.11 6.57
CA ASN A 242 -11.67 -9.31 6.88
C ASN A 242 -11.45 -9.67 8.35
N GLN A 243 -12.11 -8.97 9.28
CA GLN A 243 -12.04 -9.28 10.71
C GLN A 243 -12.56 -10.69 11.01
N ALA A 244 -13.70 -11.08 10.46
CA ALA A 244 -14.29 -12.40 10.68
C ALA A 244 -13.40 -13.54 10.15
N MET A 245 -12.59 -13.28 9.10
CA MET A 245 -11.62 -14.23 8.57
C MET A 245 -10.36 -14.40 9.44
N GLN A 246 -10.23 -13.68 10.56
CA GLN A 246 -9.20 -13.95 11.56
C GLN A 246 -9.40 -15.33 12.20
N ASP A 247 -10.66 -15.74 12.34
CA ASP A 247 -11.08 -17.03 12.86
C ASP A 247 -11.21 -18.09 11.74
N PRO A 248 -11.27 -19.39 12.08
CA PRO A 248 -11.49 -20.46 11.11
C PRO A 248 -12.73 -20.22 10.24
N TRP A 249 -12.57 -20.34 8.93
CA TRP A 249 -13.64 -20.09 7.96
C TRP A 249 -14.82 -21.04 8.14
N HIS A 250 -16.04 -20.50 8.03
CA HIS A 250 -17.27 -21.29 7.94
C HIS A 250 -18.31 -20.62 7.06
N ASN A 251 -19.33 -21.36 6.62
CA ASN A 251 -20.33 -20.86 5.67
C ASN A 251 -21.07 -19.60 6.14
N ARG A 252 -21.21 -19.41 7.45
CA ARG A 252 -21.85 -18.21 8.04
C ARG A 252 -20.96 -16.97 8.09
N THR A 253 -19.65 -17.06 7.81
CA THR A 253 -18.73 -15.91 7.93
C THR A 253 -19.18 -14.73 7.07
N MET A 254 -19.69 -15.01 5.86
CA MET A 254 -20.30 -14.00 4.99
C MET A 254 -21.58 -13.42 5.58
N ASP A 255 -22.45 -14.28 6.09
CA ASP A 255 -23.73 -13.88 6.69
C ASP A 255 -23.51 -13.00 7.91
N ASP A 256 -22.54 -13.35 8.77
CA ASP A 256 -22.21 -12.63 10.00
C ASP A 256 -21.61 -11.25 9.69
N ALA A 257 -20.69 -11.17 8.73
CA ALA A 257 -20.10 -9.91 8.28
C ALA A 257 -21.15 -8.97 7.64
N LEU A 258 -22.13 -9.54 6.91
CA LEU A 258 -23.25 -8.82 6.29
C LEU A 258 -24.38 -8.53 7.27
N GLY A 259 -24.58 -9.34 8.31
CA GLY A 259 -25.79 -9.39 9.14
C GLY A 259 -27.05 -9.75 8.36
N LEU A 260 -26.91 -10.35 7.19
CA LEU A 260 -27.98 -10.77 6.28
C LEU A 260 -27.58 -12.06 5.59
N PRO A 261 -28.54 -12.91 5.16
CA PRO A 261 -28.21 -14.10 4.40
C PRO A 261 -27.53 -13.75 3.06
N ALA A 262 -26.24 -14.05 2.94
CA ALA A 262 -25.41 -13.70 1.80
C ALA A 262 -25.90 -14.38 0.51
N GLN A 263 -26.48 -15.58 0.62
CA GLN A 263 -27.08 -16.30 -0.50
C GLN A 263 -28.26 -15.54 -1.14
N THR A 264 -29.07 -14.88 -0.32
CA THR A 264 -30.19 -14.04 -0.80
C THR A 264 -29.67 -12.83 -1.55
N LEU A 265 -28.63 -12.17 -1.03
CA LEU A 265 -27.99 -11.05 -1.71
C LEU A 265 -27.31 -11.47 -3.02
N CYS A 266 -26.68 -12.64 -3.02
CA CYS A 266 -26.08 -13.22 -4.22
C CYS A 266 -27.13 -13.44 -5.32
N SER A 267 -28.28 -14.01 -4.97
CA SER A 267 -29.40 -14.21 -5.91
C SER A 267 -29.95 -12.88 -6.44
N SER A 268 -30.06 -11.86 -5.58
CA SER A 268 -30.46 -10.49 -5.94
C SER A 268 -29.45 -9.83 -6.89
N TYR A 269 -28.15 -10.00 -6.63
CA TYR A 269 -27.07 -9.46 -7.46
C TYR A 269 -27.13 -10.01 -8.89
N TYR A 270 -27.32 -11.31 -9.07
CA TYR A 270 -27.48 -11.90 -10.40
C TYR A 270 -28.77 -11.46 -11.08
N SER A 271 -29.88 -11.35 -10.34
CA SER A 271 -31.14 -10.85 -10.88
C SER A 271 -31.01 -9.40 -11.37
N SER A 272 -30.29 -8.54 -10.64
CA SER A 272 -30.02 -7.16 -11.07
C SER A 272 -29.07 -7.10 -12.28
N SER A 273 -28.03 -7.93 -12.29
CA SER A 273 -27.03 -7.98 -13.35
C SER A 273 -27.60 -8.53 -14.66
N THR A 274 -28.45 -9.55 -14.60
CA THR A 274 -29.19 -10.09 -15.76
C THR A 274 -30.15 -9.07 -16.35
N VAL A 275 -30.83 -8.26 -15.53
CA VAL A 275 -31.69 -7.15 -16.01
C VAL A 275 -30.88 -6.04 -16.69
N LYS A 276 -29.64 -5.78 -16.26
CA LYS A 276 -28.74 -4.83 -16.95
C LYS A 276 -28.27 -5.37 -18.30
N ILE A 277 -28.04 -6.68 -18.42
CA ILE A 277 -27.62 -7.33 -19.67
C ILE A 277 -28.78 -7.42 -20.68
N SER A 278 -30.01 -7.72 -20.22
CA SER A 278 -31.19 -7.82 -21.09
C SER A 278 -31.67 -6.48 -21.65
N LYS A 279 -31.38 -5.36 -20.98
CA LYS A 279 -31.63 -4.01 -21.53
C LYS A 279 -30.67 -3.63 -22.66
N THR A 280 -29.52 -4.29 -22.77
CA THR A 280 -28.52 -4.05 -23.83
C THR A 280 -28.75 -4.94 -25.06
N VAL A 281 -29.58 -5.98 -24.93
CA VAL A 281 -29.94 -6.90 -26.02
C VAL A 281 -31.47 -6.98 -26.12
N GLY A 282 -32.10 -5.87 -26.50
CA GLY A 282 -33.46 -5.86 -27.06
C GLY A 282 -33.43 -6.04 -28.58
N PRO A 283 -34.42 -6.70 -29.21
CA PRO A 283 -34.35 -7.10 -30.60
C PRO A 283 -34.29 -5.88 -31.53
N MET A 284 -33.27 -5.85 -32.39
CA MET A 284 -33.13 -4.86 -33.46
C MET A 284 -34.29 -5.03 -34.45
N SER A 285 -35.33 -4.18 -34.34
CA SER A 285 -36.32 -4.06 -35.39
C SER A 285 -35.68 -3.37 -36.59
N LEU A 286 -35.51 -4.12 -37.68
CA LEU A 286 -35.12 -3.57 -38.98
C LEU A 286 -36.12 -2.50 -39.44
N PRO A 287 -35.69 -1.26 -39.72
CA PRO A 287 -36.55 -0.29 -40.39
C PRO A 287 -36.77 -0.69 -41.86
N PRO A 288 -37.96 -0.43 -42.43
CA PRO A 288 -38.27 -0.83 -43.79
C PRO A 288 -37.47 -0.03 -44.82
N LEU A 289 -37.01 -0.73 -45.86
CA LEU A 289 -36.31 -0.17 -47.02
C LEU A 289 -37.20 0.85 -47.72
N ARG A 290 -36.79 2.12 -47.74
CA ARG A 290 -37.40 3.15 -48.58
C ARG A 290 -36.75 3.08 -49.96
N GLN A 291 -37.53 2.69 -50.97
CA GLN A 291 -37.15 2.80 -52.37
C GLN A 291 -36.97 4.27 -52.74
N VAL A 292 -35.87 4.57 -53.42
CA VAL A 292 -35.58 5.87 -54.02
C VAL A 292 -36.19 5.88 -55.42
N SER A 293 -36.98 6.90 -55.73
CA SER A 293 -37.25 7.40 -57.08
C SER A 293 -37.05 8.91 -57.06
#